data_AF-A0AAN8FIT4-F1
#
_entry.id   AF-A0AAN8FIT4-F1
#
_cell.length_a   1.000
_cell.length_b   1.000
_cell.length_c   1.000
_cell.angle_alpha   90.00
_cell.angle_beta   90.00
_cell.angle_gamma   90.00
#
_symmetry.space_group_name_H-M   'P 1'
#
loop_
_entity.id
_entity.type
_entity.pdbx_description
1 polymer ?
#
loop_
_entity_poly.entity_id
_entity_poly.type
_entity_poly.pdbx_seq_one_letter_code
_entity_poly.pdbx_strand_id
1 'polypeptide(L)'
;MMTQPLVVPVDYDTDDDSVYEETSGEEENQVTWTDKPTKFDRFVFAEDCGPHADVESCDNPMDYFQLFLNEELLNLIAMETNRYGSKKMKERKKDWTDTKPEEIRRFIGICLFGCQNFATIGLQTGFTATLLSQTRWSDLDSKPCTCLHFVDNDNADKANRLYKIQPVLDLLNGTFQKMYRPPKELSIDESMVPYRGRVVFKQFNKSKRYKYGIKLFKLFFYF
;
A
#
# COMPACT_ATOMS: atom_id res chain seq x y z
N MET A 1 1.97 -28.06 -39.80
CA MET A 1 1.08 -28.55 -38.73
C MET A 1 1.34 -27.70 -37.50
N MET A 2 0.49 -26.72 -37.23
CA MET A 2 0.56 -25.92 -36.00
C MET A 2 -0.29 -26.62 -34.94
N THR A 3 0.34 -27.04 -33.85
CA THR A 3 -0.34 -27.63 -32.70
C THR A 3 -0.94 -26.52 -31.85
N GLN A 4 -2.27 -26.42 -31.79
CA GLN A 4 -2.93 -25.68 -30.71
C GLN A 4 -2.89 -26.52 -29.43
N PRO A 5 -2.32 -26.03 -28.33
CA PRO A 5 -2.21 -26.78 -27.11
C PRO A 5 -3.49 -26.74 -26.27
N LEU A 6 -3.67 -27.79 -25.46
CA LEU A 6 -4.83 -28.03 -24.59
C LEU A 6 -5.17 -26.81 -23.73
N VAL A 7 -6.40 -26.31 -23.88
CA VAL A 7 -7.08 -25.48 -22.89
C VAL A 7 -7.80 -26.45 -21.95
N VAL A 8 -7.33 -26.57 -20.71
CA VAL A 8 -8.12 -27.20 -19.65
C VAL A 8 -9.23 -26.21 -19.30
N PRO A 9 -10.52 -26.56 -19.42
CA PRO A 9 -11.58 -25.73 -18.87
C PRO A 9 -11.33 -25.60 -17.37
N VAL A 10 -11.18 -24.38 -16.90
CA VAL A 10 -11.30 -24.14 -15.46
C VAL A 10 -12.77 -24.38 -15.16
N ASP A 11 -13.08 -25.42 -14.39
CA ASP A 11 -14.43 -25.69 -13.90
C ASP A 11 -14.91 -24.47 -13.10
N TYR A 12 -15.58 -23.54 -13.79
CA TYR A 12 -16.45 -22.58 -13.16
C TYR A 12 -17.77 -23.29 -12.95
N ASP A 13 -18.04 -23.69 -11.70
CA ASP A 13 -19.41 -23.90 -11.23
C ASP A 13 -20.16 -22.59 -11.48
N THR A 14 -20.92 -22.52 -12.56
CA THR A 14 -21.91 -21.46 -12.78
C THR A 14 -23.03 -22.03 -13.66
N ASP A 15 -24.13 -22.41 -13.00
CA ASP A 15 -25.44 -22.56 -13.62
C ASP A 15 -25.84 -21.23 -14.28
N ASP A 16 -25.65 -21.08 -15.59
CA ASP A 16 -26.35 -20.07 -16.38
C ASP A 16 -26.42 -20.49 -17.87
N ASP A 17 -27.54 -21.08 -18.26
CA ASP A 17 -27.88 -21.40 -19.64
C ASP A 17 -28.11 -20.11 -20.44
N SER A 18 -27.08 -19.68 -21.18
CA SER A 18 -27.28 -18.77 -22.32
C SER A 18 -26.58 -19.29 -23.56
N VAL A 19 -27.41 -19.54 -24.59
CA VAL A 19 -27.07 -20.08 -25.89
C VAL A 19 -26.29 -19.02 -26.69
N TYR A 20 -25.06 -19.34 -27.08
CA TYR A 20 -24.29 -18.53 -28.04
C TYR A 20 -24.45 -19.14 -29.44
N GLU A 21 -25.03 -18.36 -30.36
CA GLU A 21 -25.14 -18.72 -31.78
C GLU A 21 -23.76 -18.76 -32.44
N GLU A 22 -23.47 -19.86 -33.14
CA GLU A 22 -22.25 -20.04 -33.95
C GLU A 22 -22.32 -19.21 -35.24
N THR A 23 -21.48 -18.19 -35.35
CA THR A 23 -21.07 -17.66 -36.66
C THR A 23 -19.93 -18.50 -37.21
N SER A 24 -20.28 -19.36 -38.17
CA SER A 24 -19.40 -20.17 -39.00
C SER A 24 -18.49 -19.35 -39.90
N GLY A 25 -17.18 -19.62 -39.86
CA GLY A 25 -16.27 -19.22 -40.92
C GLY A 25 -14.85 -19.03 -40.42
N GLU A 26 -14.05 -20.10 -40.41
CA GLU A 26 -12.61 -20.09 -40.68
C GLU A 26 -12.07 -21.54 -40.71
N GLU A 27 -11.04 -21.76 -41.53
CA GLU A 27 -10.51 -23.04 -42.00
C GLU A 27 -10.26 -24.09 -40.90
N GLU A 28 -10.84 -25.28 -41.06
CA GLU A 28 -10.60 -26.46 -40.21
C GLU A 28 -9.13 -26.92 -40.34
N ASN A 29 -8.24 -26.31 -39.58
CA ASN A 29 -6.99 -26.95 -39.21
C ASN A 29 -7.34 -28.21 -38.42
N GLN A 30 -7.13 -29.38 -39.01
CA GLN A 30 -7.38 -30.70 -38.43
C GLN A 30 -6.67 -30.81 -37.07
N VAL A 31 -7.40 -30.58 -35.97
CA VAL A 31 -6.87 -30.65 -34.61
C VAL A 31 -6.75 -32.12 -34.23
N THR A 32 -5.53 -32.66 -34.26
CA THR A 32 -5.25 -34.04 -33.83
C THR A 32 -5.10 -34.08 -32.31
N TRP A 33 -5.93 -34.87 -31.64
CA TRP A 33 -5.78 -35.16 -30.21
C TRP A 33 -4.42 -35.81 -29.94
N THR A 34 -3.71 -35.36 -28.91
CA THR A 34 -2.42 -35.93 -28.50
C THR A 34 -2.40 -36.17 -27.01
N ASP A 35 -1.89 -37.33 -26.60
CA ASP A 35 -1.70 -37.68 -25.18
C ASP A 35 -0.50 -36.96 -24.52
N LYS A 36 0.22 -36.13 -25.29
CA LYS A 36 1.40 -35.40 -24.82
C LYS A 36 0.98 -33.97 -24.44
N PRO A 37 0.91 -33.63 -23.14
CA PRO A 37 0.58 -32.27 -22.74
C PRO A 37 1.64 -31.32 -23.27
N THR A 38 1.21 -30.33 -24.05
CA THR A 38 2.09 -29.24 -24.49
C THR A 38 1.83 -28.06 -23.58
N LYS A 39 2.88 -27.48 -23.01
CA LYS A 39 2.75 -26.27 -22.18
C LYS A 39 2.22 -25.14 -23.07
N PHE A 40 0.95 -24.78 -22.89
CA PHE A 40 0.41 -23.57 -23.51
C PHE A 40 0.78 -22.38 -22.67
N ASP A 41 1.62 -21.51 -23.22
CA ASP A 41 1.78 -20.19 -22.66
C ASP A 41 0.81 -19.22 -23.35
N ARG A 42 -0.35 -18.99 -22.72
CA ARG A 42 -1.35 -18.05 -23.23
C ARG A 42 -0.83 -16.61 -23.28
N PHE A 43 0.13 -16.28 -22.43
CA PHE A 43 0.64 -14.92 -22.27
C PHE A 43 2.16 -14.94 -22.32
N VAL A 44 2.71 -14.86 -23.53
CA VAL A 44 4.16 -14.69 -23.70
C VAL A 44 4.55 -13.34 -23.09
N PHE A 45 5.38 -13.37 -22.05
CA PHE A 45 5.90 -12.18 -21.40
C PHE A 45 7.35 -11.98 -21.83
N ALA A 46 7.60 -10.88 -22.55
CA ALA A 46 8.92 -10.55 -23.10
C ALA A 46 9.44 -9.20 -22.59
N GLU A 47 8.75 -8.59 -21.63
CA GLU A 47 9.17 -7.32 -21.04
C GLU A 47 10.23 -7.53 -19.95
N ASP A 48 11.06 -6.51 -19.74
CA ASP A 48 12.04 -6.49 -18.67
C ASP A 48 11.35 -6.35 -17.31
N CYS A 49 11.68 -7.25 -16.39
CA CYS A 49 11.25 -7.19 -14.98
C CYS A 49 12.42 -6.87 -14.05
N GLY A 50 12.12 -6.31 -12.89
CA GLY A 50 13.12 -6.05 -11.86
C GLY A 50 13.06 -4.64 -11.25
N PRO A 51 13.98 -4.34 -10.34
CA PRO A 51 14.09 -3.03 -9.71
C PRO A 51 14.40 -1.94 -10.76
N HIS A 52 13.90 -0.74 -10.51
CA HIS A 52 14.29 0.44 -11.27
C HIS A 52 15.76 0.82 -10.96
N ALA A 53 16.45 1.50 -11.89
CA ALA A 53 17.84 1.92 -11.72
C ALA A 53 18.07 2.73 -10.42
N ASP A 54 17.11 3.58 -10.04
CA ASP A 54 17.12 4.31 -8.76
C ASP A 54 17.27 3.35 -7.55
N VAL A 55 16.59 2.21 -7.56
CA VAL A 55 16.68 1.17 -6.51
C VAL A 55 18.01 0.43 -6.59
N GLU A 56 18.49 0.11 -7.79
CA GLU A 56 19.78 -0.57 -7.98
C GLU A 56 20.97 0.30 -7.55
N SER A 57 20.81 1.64 -7.59
CA SER A 57 21.83 2.60 -7.15
C SER A 57 21.90 2.81 -5.64
N CYS A 58 21.00 2.19 -4.87
CA CYS A 58 20.95 2.33 -3.41
C CYS A 58 22.00 1.44 -2.72
N ASP A 59 22.93 2.06 -2.00
CA ASP A 59 24.05 1.37 -1.34
C ASP A 59 23.76 1.06 0.13
N ASN A 60 22.95 1.89 0.79
CA ASN A 60 22.67 1.76 2.21
C ASN A 60 21.17 1.82 2.53
N PRO A 61 20.72 1.27 3.67
CA PRO A 61 19.29 1.20 4.00
C PRO A 61 18.55 2.55 3.95
N MET A 62 19.23 3.67 4.23
CA MET A 62 18.60 4.99 4.20
C MET A 62 18.21 5.40 2.78
N ASP A 63 18.99 5.02 1.76
CA ASP A 63 18.71 5.37 0.36
C ASP A 63 17.36 4.77 -0.05
N TYR A 64 17.13 3.49 0.27
CA TYR A 64 15.85 2.82 0.06
C TYR A 64 14.71 3.52 0.79
N PHE A 65 14.91 3.93 2.05
CA PHE A 65 13.89 4.68 2.79
C PHE A 65 13.54 6.02 2.12
N GLN A 66 14.53 6.73 1.59
CA GLN A 66 14.34 8.03 0.95
C GLN A 66 13.63 7.93 -0.40
N LEU A 67 13.69 6.78 -1.08
CA LEU A 67 12.88 6.54 -2.28
C LEU A 67 11.38 6.58 -1.96
N PHE A 68 10.96 5.97 -0.85
CA PHE A 68 9.54 5.87 -0.46
C PHE A 68 9.07 7.00 0.46
N LEU A 69 9.89 7.39 1.44
CA LEU A 69 9.69 8.56 2.30
C LEU A 69 10.40 9.77 1.71
N ASN A 70 10.09 10.07 0.46
CA ASN A 70 10.72 11.15 -0.29
C ASN A 70 10.29 12.54 0.22
N GLU A 71 11.00 13.56 -0.23
CA GLU A 71 10.73 14.95 0.18
C GLU A 71 9.31 15.39 -0.19
N GLU A 72 8.76 14.96 -1.32
CA GLU A 72 7.39 15.31 -1.71
C GLU A 72 6.36 14.83 -0.68
N LEU A 73 6.45 13.56 -0.27
CA LEU A 73 5.59 12.97 0.74
C LEU A 73 5.78 13.65 2.11
N LEU A 74 7.03 13.89 2.54
CA LEU A 74 7.31 14.52 3.83
C LEU A 74 6.81 15.98 3.87
N ASN A 75 6.97 16.73 2.77
CA ASN A 75 6.46 18.09 2.65
C ASN A 75 4.94 18.12 2.66
N LEU A 76 4.27 17.20 1.97
CA LEU A 76 2.81 17.07 2.01
C LEU A 76 2.30 16.86 3.44
N ILE A 77 2.89 15.89 4.16
CA ILE A 77 2.47 15.59 5.53
C ILE A 77 2.70 16.80 6.45
N ALA A 78 3.86 17.45 6.35
CA ALA A 78 4.18 18.64 7.15
C ALA A 78 3.23 19.80 6.86
N MET A 79 2.97 20.09 5.58
CA MET A 79 2.07 21.15 5.13
C MET A 79 0.66 20.95 5.68
N GLU A 80 0.08 19.76 5.50
CA GLU A 80 -1.29 19.49 5.91
C GLU A 80 -1.45 19.36 7.43
N THR A 81 -0.42 18.86 8.11
CA THR A 81 -0.33 18.88 9.59
C THR A 81 -0.31 20.32 10.11
N ASN A 82 0.44 21.23 9.50
CA ASN A 82 0.50 22.65 9.92
C ASN A 82 -0.81 23.38 9.63
N ARG A 83 -1.42 23.14 8.45
CA ARG A 83 -2.73 23.69 8.09
C ARG A 83 -3.78 23.31 9.13
N TYR A 84 -3.87 22.03 9.49
CA TYR A 84 -4.83 21.57 10.47
C TYR A 84 -4.47 21.99 11.91
N GLY A 85 -3.20 21.85 12.29
CA GLY A 85 -2.70 22.16 13.63
C GLY A 85 -2.89 23.63 14.02
N SER A 86 -2.57 24.55 13.11
CA SER A 86 -2.76 26.00 13.34
C SER A 86 -4.24 26.35 13.58
N LYS A 87 -5.15 25.83 12.76
CA LYS A 87 -6.61 26.01 12.91
C LYS A 87 -7.12 25.44 14.24
N LYS A 88 -6.81 24.17 14.52
CA LYS A 88 -7.25 23.46 15.73
C LYS A 88 -6.71 24.06 17.02
N MET A 89 -5.46 24.53 17.04
CA MET A 89 -4.88 25.13 18.24
C MET A 89 -5.40 26.54 18.48
N LYS A 90 -5.65 27.31 17.42
CA LYS A 90 -6.31 28.62 17.51
C LYS A 90 -7.69 28.50 18.14
N GLU A 91 -8.50 27.53 17.73
CA GLU A 91 -9.81 27.24 18.35
C GLU A 91 -9.69 26.88 19.83
N ARG A 92 -8.59 26.22 20.22
CA ARG A 92 -8.29 25.84 21.61
C ARG A 92 -7.59 26.94 22.41
N LYS A 93 -7.38 28.14 21.84
CA LYS A 93 -6.62 29.24 22.44
C LYS A 93 -5.22 28.82 22.89
N LYS A 94 -4.55 28.00 22.08
CA LYS A 94 -3.18 27.54 22.30
C LYS A 94 -2.30 27.93 21.13
N ASP A 95 -1.02 28.13 21.40
CA ASP A 95 -0.04 28.36 20.34
C ASP A 95 0.27 27.08 19.57
N TRP A 96 0.48 27.26 18.27
CA TRP A 96 0.99 26.27 17.33
C TRP A 96 2.37 26.71 16.83
N THR A 97 3.24 25.74 16.62
CA THR A 97 4.53 25.96 16.01
C THR A 97 4.65 24.97 14.87
N ASP A 98 4.94 25.49 13.68
CA ASP A 98 4.98 24.66 12.48
C ASP A 98 5.99 23.52 12.60
N THR A 99 5.58 22.40 12.05
CA THR A 99 6.34 21.17 11.90
C THR A 99 7.09 21.21 10.59
N LYS A 100 8.35 20.81 10.61
CA LYS A 100 9.19 20.68 9.42
C LYS A 100 9.17 19.24 8.86
N PRO A 101 9.42 19.04 7.56
CA PRO A 101 9.56 17.69 6.96
C PRO A 101 10.55 16.79 7.72
N GLU A 102 11.65 17.37 8.23
CA GLU A 102 12.61 16.65 9.05
C GLU A 102 12.01 16.08 10.35
N GLU A 103 11.09 16.80 10.99
CA GLU A 103 10.43 16.34 12.20
C GLU A 103 9.46 15.20 11.89
N ILE A 104 8.74 15.27 10.76
CA ILE A 104 7.91 14.17 10.27
C ILE A 104 8.76 12.92 10.01
N ARG A 105 9.91 13.09 9.35
CA ARG A 105 10.86 11.98 9.10
C ARG A 105 11.37 11.36 10.40
N ARG A 106 11.75 12.17 11.39
CA ARG A 106 12.14 11.68 12.73
C ARG A 106 10.99 10.94 13.41
N PHE A 107 9.77 11.45 13.33
CA PHE A 107 8.58 10.80 13.88
C PHE A 107 8.32 9.43 13.25
N ILE A 108 8.36 9.32 11.91
CA ILE A 108 8.20 8.04 11.22
C ILE A 108 9.32 7.06 11.64
N GLY A 109 10.56 7.54 11.75
CA GLY A 109 11.67 6.74 12.27
C GLY A 109 11.42 6.21 13.69
N ILE A 110 10.85 7.04 14.58
CA ILE A 110 10.43 6.62 15.92
C ILE A 110 9.32 5.57 15.84
N CYS A 111 8.33 5.74 14.96
CA CYS A 111 7.27 4.75 14.77
C CYS A 111 7.82 3.40 14.30
N LEU A 112 8.75 3.39 13.35
CA LEU A 112 9.39 2.17 12.84
C LEU A 112 10.21 1.49 13.93
N PHE A 113 11.02 2.25 14.67
CA PHE A 113 11.77 1.73 15.81
C PHE A 113 10.82 1.17 16.88
N GLY A 114 9.73 1.87 17.17
CA GLY A 114 8.68 1.44 18.07
C GLY A 114 8.04 0.13 17.61
N CYS A 115 7.66 -0.01 16.34
CA CYS A 115 7.03 -1.22 15.81
C CYS A 115 7.88 -2.48 16.02
N GLN A 116 9.21 -2.38 15.97
CA GLN A 116 10.11 -3.49 16.28
C GLN A 116 10.27 -3.73 17.79
N ASN A 117 10.30 -2.68 18.61
CA ASN A 117 10.62 -2.79 20.03
C ASN A 117 9.41 -2.93 20.95
N PHE A 118 8.21 -2.47 20.57
CA PHE A 118 6.99 -2.57 21.38
C PHE A 118 6.48 -3.99 21.58
N ALA A 119 6.84 -4.92 20.68
CA ALA A 119 6.49 -6.34 20.82
C ALA A 119 7.39 -7.10 21.81
N THR A 120 8.57 -6.55 22.14
CA THR A 120 9.59 -7.27 22.93
C THR A 120 10.01 -6.52 24.20
N ILE A 121 9.90 -5.19 24.19
CA ILE A 121 10.47 -4.32 25.21
C ILE A 121 9.43 -3.26 25.50
N GLY A 122 8.67 -3.43 26.58
CA GLY A 122 7.84 -2.35 27.13
C GLY A 122 8.67 -1.06 27.20
N LEU A 123 8.02 0.08 27.00
CA LEU A 123 8.54 1.45 26.86
C LEU A 123 9.59 1.89 27.93
N GLN A 124 10.71 1.18 28.06
CA GLN A 124 11.65 1.25 29.20
C GLN A 124 13.07 0.86 28.80
N THR A 125 13.56 1.33 27.64
CA THR A 125 15.02 1.42 27.44
C THR A 125 15.41 2.89 27.33
N GLY A 126 16.43 3.30 28.07
CA GLY A 126 16.89 4.70 28.15
C GLY A 126 17.25 5.32 26.80
N PHE A 127 17.52 4.50 25.78
CA PHE A 127 17.72 4.94 24.40
C PHE A 127 16.44 5.51 23.76
N THR A 128 15.29 4.84 23.92
CA THR A 128 14.00 5.37 23.47
C THR A 128 13.67 6.67 24.19
N ALA A 129 13.82 6.71 25.52
CA ALA A 129 13.55 7.93 26.30
C ALA A 129 14.43 9.12 25.89
N THR A 130 15.69 8.88 25.49
CA THR A 130 16.62 9.94 25.03
C THR A 130 16.28 10.41 23.62
N LEU A 131 15.97 9.49 22.69
CA LEU A 131 15.59 9.87 21.33
C LEU A 131 14.21 10.57 21.32
N LEU A 132 13.30 10.09 22.16
CA LEU A 132 11.98 10.66 22.37
C LEU A 132 12.08 12.05 23.02
N SER A 133 12.87 12.23 24.09
CA SER A 133 13.01 13.54 24.74
C SER A 133 13.58 14.64 23.83
N GLN A 134 14.27 14.26 22.75
CA GLN A 134 14.80 15.17 21.75
C GLN A 134 13.77 15.58 20.67
N THR A 135 12.57 15.01 20.68
CA THR A 135 11.54 15.34 19.67
C THR A 135 10.26 15.82 20.32
N ARG A 136 9.63 16.83 19.70
CA ARG A 136 8.29 17.33 20.09
C ARG A 136 7.16 16.30 19.84
N TRP A 137 7.50 15.19 19.18
CA TRP A 137 6.61 14.14 18.69
C TRP A 137 6.69 12.84 19.51
N SER A 138 7.43 12.87 20.63
CA SER A 138 7.70 11.68 21.44
C SER A 138 6.52 11.11 22.21
N ASP A 139 5.57 11.97 22.53
CA ASP A 139 4.35 11.59 23.22
C ASP A 139 3.23 11.45 22.17
N LEU A 140 2.53 10.31 22.16
CA LEU A 140 1.39 10.11 21.28
C LEU A 140 0.25 11.09 21.59
N ASP A 141 0.17 11.60 22.82
CA ASP A 141 -0.79 12.61 23.24
C ASP A 141 -0.29 14.05 22.99
N SER A 142 0.90 14.21 22.41
CA SER A 142 1.46 15.52 22.09
C SER A 142 0.61 16.29 21.08
N LYS A 143 0.72 17.63 21.13
CA LYS A 143 0.05 18.54 20.18
C LYS A 143 0.30 18.12 18.71
N PRO A 144 1.53 17.79 18.29
CA PRO A 144 1.77 17.44 16.89
C PRO A 144 1.16 16.08 16.49
N CYS A 145 1.28 15.04 17.31
CA CYS A 145 0.66 13.73 17.05
C CYS A 145 -0.87 13.83 16.92
N THR A 146 -1.52 14.62 17.77
CA THR A 146 -2.98 14.85 17.69
C THR A 146 -3.41 15.76 16.53
N CYS A 147 -2.45 16.34 15.80
CA CYS A 147 -2.67 17.20 14.64
C CYS A 147 -2.10 16.61 13.34
N LEU A 148 -1.55 15.39 13.36
CA LEU A 148 -1.07 14.71 12.16
C LEU A 148 -2.19 14.61 11.14
N HIS A 149 -1.93 15.14 9.95
CA HIS A 149 -2.95 15.30 8.93
C HIS A 149 -2.34 15.23 7.52
N PHE A 150 -3.13 14.82 6.53
CA PHE A 150 -2.63 14.46 5.20
C PHE A 150 -3.39 15.10 4.03
N VAL A 151 -4.42 15.90 4.32
CA VAL A 151 -5.28 16.50 3.28
C VAL A 151 -5.82 17.85 3.73
N ASP A 152 -6.06 18.77 2.81
CA ASP A 152 -6.79 19.99 3.13
C ASP A 152 -8.28 19.66 3.38
N ASN A 153 -8.72 19.75 4.64
CA ASN A 153 -10.11 19.46 5.01
C ASN A 153 -11.15 20.39 4.35
N ASP A 154 -10.72 21.59 3.96
CA ASP A 154 -11.60 22.60 3.37
C ASP A 154 -11.78 22.35 1.85
N ASN A 155 -10.83 21.66 1.20
CA ASN A 155 -10.86 21.36 -0.24
C ASN A 155 -10.94 19.84 -0.58
N ALA A 156 -11.06 18.97 0.42
CA ALA A 156 -11.09 17.52 0.18
C ALA A 156 -12.40 17.05 -0.47
N ASP A 157 -12.29 16.10 -1.41
CA ASP A 157 -13.43 15.35 -1.92
C ASP A 157 -13.99 14.41 -0.84
N LYS A 158 -15.05 14.84 -0.17
CA LYS A 158 -15.69 14.07 0.90
C LYS A 158 -16.57 12.92 0.37
N ALA A 159 -16.78 12.79 -0.95
CA ALA A 159 -17.46 11.64 -1.53
C ALA A 159 -16.55 10.40 -1.49
N ASN A 160 -15.25 10.56 -1.71
CA ASN A 160 -14.27 9.50 -1.53
C ASN A 160 -14.13 9.13 -0.05
N ARG A 161 -14.48 7.90 0.34
CA ARG A 161 -14.38 7.43 1.74
C ARG A 161 -12.95 7.43 2.30
N LEU A 162 -11.93 7.43 1.45
CA LEU A 162 -10.51 7.43 1.80
C LEU A 162 -9.84 8.81 1.70
N TYR A 163 -10.60 9.89 1.45
CA TYR A 163 -10.05 11.23 1.19
C TYR A 163 -9.00 11.71 2.20
N LYS A 164 -9.11 11.28 3.46
CA LYS A 164 -8.19 11.64 4.55
C LYS A 164 -6.76 11.11 4.38
N ILE A 165 -6.58 10.06 3.59
CA ILE A 165 -5.29 9.41 3.35
C ILE A 165 -4.97 9.32 1.86
N GLN A 166 -5.91 9.66 0.98
CA GLN A 166 -5.78 9.52 -0.46
C GLN A 166 -4.50 10.17 -1.02
N PRO A 167 -4.13 11.42 -0.65
CA PRO A 167 -2.92 12.04 -1.18
C PRO A 167 -1.63 11.24 -0.87
N VAL A 168 -1.55 10.68 0.33
CA VAL A 168 -0.41 9.84 0.75
C VAL A 168 -0.44 8.49 0.01
N LEU A 169 -1.62 7.89 -0.16
CA LEU A 169 -1.78 6.65 -0.93
C LEU A 169 -1.36 6.83 -2.38
N ASP A 170 -1.73 7.94 -3.02
CA ASP A 170 -1.42 8.21 -4.42
C ASP A 170 0.09 8.36 -4.62
N LEU A 171 0.76 9.13 -3.77
CA LEU A 171 2.23 9.29 -3.81
C LEU A 171 2.95 7.96 -3.58
N LEU A 172 2.52 7.17 -2.59
CA LEU A 172 3.14 5.88 -2.28
C LEU A 172 2.91 4.87 -3.41
N ASN A 173 1.69 4.76 -3.93
CA ASN A 173 1.38 3.86 -5.04
C ASN A 173 2.12 4.25 -6.32
N GLY A 174 2.20 5.55 -6.63
CA GLY A 174 3.00 6.05 -7.75
C GLY A 174 4.48 5.71 -7.58
N THR A 175 5.00 5.84 -6.36
CA THR A 175 6.37 5.42 -6.05
C THR A 175 6.56 3.91 -6.21
N PHE A 176 5.67 3.08 -5.66
CA PHE A 176 5.75 1.62 -5.80
C PHE A 176 5.76 1.17 -7.26
N GLN A 177 4.91 1.76 -8.09
CA GLN A 177 4.85 1.48 -9.53
C GLN A 177 6.10 1.93 -10.28
N LYS A 178 6.73 3.04 -9.86
CA LYS A 178 7.97 3.52 -10.46
C LYS A 178 9.18 2.64 -10.09
N MET A 179 9.24 2.15 -8.85
CA MET A 179 10.44 1.52 -8.30
C MET A 179 10.65 0.07 -8.73
N TYR A 180 9.62 -0.62 -9.24
CA TYR A 180 9.75 -2.03 -9.60
C TYR A 180 8.84 -2.41 -10.78
N ARG A 181 9.41 -3.10 -11.77
CA ARG A 181 8.66 -3.72 -12.88
C ARG A 181 8.32 -5.18 -12.52
N PRO A 182 7.04 -5.51 -12.28
CA PRO A 182 6.66 -6.85 -11.86
C PRO A 182 7.00 -7.91 -12.92
N PRO A 183 7.35 -9.14 -12.51
CA PRO A 183 7.46 -10.27 -13.42
C PRO A 183 6.07 -10.71 -13.89
N LYS A 184 6.04 -11.68 -14.81
CA LYS A 184 4.83 -12.26 -15.37
C LYS A 184 3.88 -12.82 -14.31
N GLU A 185 4.40 -13.57 -13.34
CA GLU A 185 3.60 -14.22 -12.32
C GLU A 185 3.31 -13.27 -11.14
N LEU A 186 2.03 -12.88 -11.03
CA LEU A 186 1.53 -12.01 -9.98
C LEU A 186 0.47 -12.71 -9.13
N SER A 187 0.39 -12.31 -7.87
CA SER A 187 -0.58 -12.80 -6.90
C SER A 187 -1.26 -11.63 -6.20
N ILE A 188 -2.58 -11.72 -6.01
CA ILE A 188 -3.37 -10.75 -5.26
C ILE A 188 -3.82 -11.44 -3.98
N ASP A 189 -3.56 -10.80 -2.84
CA ASP A 189 -4.01 -11.30 -1.55
C ASP A 189 -4.63 -10.19 -0.68
N GLU A 190 -5.42 -10.64 0.29
CA GLU A 190 -6.14 -9.84 1.24
C GLU A 190 -5.46 -9.87 2.61
N SER A 191 -5.12 -8.68 3.11
CA SER A 191 -4.61 -8.52 4.47
C SER A 191 -5.55 -7.66 5.32
N MET A 192 -5.49 -7.85 6.63
CA MET A 192 -6.34 -7.15 7.60
C MET A 192 -5.47 -6.34 8.55
N VAL A 193 -5.64 -5.02 8.56
CA VAL A 193 -5.04 -4.15 9.57
C VAL A 193 -5.98 -4.09 10.78
N PRO A 194 -5.57 -4.59 11.96
CA PRO A 194 -6.43 -4.61 13.14
C PRO A 194 -6.86 -3.20 13.52
N TYR A 195 -8.16 -2.94 13.56
CA TYR A 195 -8.68 -1.63 13.93
C TYR A 195 -10.06 -1.74 14.56
N ARG A 196 -10.24 -1.16 15.75
CA ARG A 196 -11.52 -1.20 16.50
C ARG A 196 -12.28 0.12 16.50
N GLY A 197 -11.68 1.21 16.04
CA GLY A 197 -12.31 2.53 16.01
C GLY A 197 -13.52 2.64 15.07
N ARG A 198 -14.12 3.82 15.02
CA ARG A 198 -15.28 4.12 14.16
C ARG A 198 -14.79 4.59 12.79
N VAL A 199 -14.89 3.70 11.81
CA VAL A 199 -14.61 4.01 10.40
C VAL A 199 -15.58 3.23 9.50
N VAL A 200 -16.03 3.86 8.42
CA VAL A 200 -17.15 3.38 7.58
C VAL A 200 -16.79 2.10 6.81
N PHE A 201 -15.52 1.92 6.44
CA PHE A 201 -15.02 0.79 5.64
C PHE A 201 -14.34 -0.30 6.49
N LYS A 202 -14.61 -0.32 7.80
CA LYS A 202 -14.18 -1.42 8.68
C LYS A 202 -14.96 -2.68 8.31
N GLN A 203 -14.26 -3.81 8.21
CA GLN A 203 -14.85 -5.10 7.88
C GLN A 203 -14.69 -6.09 9.03
N PHE A 204 -15.65 -7.02 9.11
CA PHE A 204 -15.56 -8.20 9.96
C PHE A 204 -15.25 -9.43 9.10
N ASN A 205 -14.18 -10.14 9.42
CA ASN A 205 -13.85 -11.41 8.80
C ASN A 205 -13.63 -12.49 9.87
N LYS A 206 -14.56 -13.46 9.93
CA LYS A 206 -14.56 -14.53 10.95
C LYS A 206 -13.33 -15.45 10.84
N SER A 207 -12.78 -15.63 9.64
CA SER A 207 -11.66 -16.55 9.40
C SER A 207 -10.30 -15.97 9.78
N LYS A 208 -10.17 -14.65 9.95
CA LYS A 208 -8.90 -14.00 10.31
C LYS A 208 -8.75 -13.90 11.84
N ARG A 209 -7.50 -14.01 12.33
CA ARG A 209 -7.15 -13.88 13.75
C ARG A 209 -7.69 -12.58 14.36
N TYR A 210 -7.48 -11.47 13.65
CA TYR A 210 -8.10 -10.18 13.98
C TYR A 210 -9.38 -10.03 13.17
N LYS A 211 -10.50 -10.32 13.81
CA LYS A 211 -11.79 -10.38 13.12
C LYS A 211 -12.29 -9.03 12.64
N TYR A 212 -11.92 -7.93 13.31
CA TYR A 212 -12.33 -6.57 12.93
C TYR A 212 -11.11 -5.76 12.50
N GLY A 213 -11.20 -5.13 11.32
CA GLY A 213 -10.11 -4.30 10.83
C GLY A 213 -10.41 -3.60 9.51
N ILE A 214 -9.39 -2.96 8.98
CA ILE A 214 -9.38 -2.39 7.64
C ILE A 214 -8.80 -3.44 6.70
N LYS A 215 -9.59 -3.86 5.71
CA LYS A 215 -9.17 -4.81 4.70
C LYS A 215 -8.34 -4.08 3.63
N LEU A 216 -7.19 -4.66 3.27
CA LEU A 216 -6.30 -4.18 2.22
C LEU A 216 -6.14 -5.29 1.17
N PHE A 217 -6.25 -4.92 -0.10
CA PHE A 217 -5.82 -5.76 -1.21
C PHE A 217 -4.41 -5.37 -1.60
N LYS A 218 -3.55 -6.36 -1.82
CA LYS A 218 -2.15 -6.16 -2.14
C LYS A 218 -1.77 -7.04 -3.31
N LEU A 219 -1.05 -6.47 -4.24
CA LEU A 219 -0.42 -7.18 -5.35
C LEU A 219 1.01 -7.53 -4.95
N PHE A 220 1.38 -8.79 -5.12
CA PHE A 220 2.70 -9.31 -4.84
C PHE A 220 3.18 -10.18 -5.99
N PHE A 221 4.48 -10.40 -6.03
CA PHE A 221 5.13 -11.40 -6.88
C PHE A 221 6.11 -12.18 -6.00
N TYR A 222 6.38 -13.42 -6.37
CA TYR A 222 7.30 -14.28 -5.65
C TYR A 222 8.69 -14.20 -6.30
N PHE A 223 9.73 -14.05 -5.48
CA PHE A 223 11.13 -14.20 -5.87
C PHE A 223 11.55 -15.66 -5.73
#